data_AF-A0A521KI65-F1
#
_entry.id   AF-A0A521KI65-F1
#
_cell.length_a   1.000
_cell.length_b   1.000
_cell.length_c   1.000
_cell.angle_alpha   90.00
_cell.angle_beta   90.00
_cell.angle_gamma   90.00
#
_symmetry.space_group_name_H-M   'P 1'
#
loop_
_entity.id
_entity.type
_entity.pdbx_description
1 polymer ?
#
loop_
_entity_poly.entity_id
_entity_poly.type
_entity_poly.pdbx_seq_one_letter_code
_entity_poly.pdbx_strand_id
1 'polypeptide(L)'
;MAQTTAATSKPRRRINPFHAGISGAASLLFVAALWILFAPVNLGGKFAYFFVVGNSMQPHITANDLVLLRAADRYDVGDVIGFRDPEL
;
A
#
# COMPACT_ATOMS: atom_id res chain seq x y z
N MET A 1 38.44 24.22 -51.84
CA MET A 1 38.41 23.73 -50.44
C MET A 1 37.28 24.43 -49.71
N ALA A 2 36.12 23.78 -49.52
CA ALA A 2 35.04 24.30 -48.68
C ALA A 2 34.44 23.12 -47.91
N GLN A 3 34.71 23.05 -46.61
CA GLN A 3 34.20 22.00 -45.73
C GLN A 3 32.79 22.42 -45.27
N THR A 4 31.79 21.61 -45.61
CA THR A 4 30.40 21.78 -45.15
C THR A 4 30.25 21.18 -43.75
N THR A 5 29.90 22.01 -42.77
CA THR A 5 29.72 21.64 -41.37
C THR A 5 28.40 20.87 -41.20
N ALA A 6 28.48 19.56 -40.98
CA ALA A 6 27.31 18.75 -40.66
C ALA A 6 26.86 19.01 -39.22
N ALA A 7 25.70 19.63 -39.05
CA ALA A 7 25.06 19.81 -37.75
C ALA A 7 24.58 18.45 -37.20
N THR A 8 25.19 17.99 -36.12
CA THR A 8 24.79 16.79 -35.37
C THR A 8 23.40 17.00 -34.76
N SER A 9 22.38 16.38 -35.33
CA SER A 9 21.03 16.37 -34.75
C SER A 9 20.98 15.42 -33.54
N LYS A 10 20.76 15.98 -32.35
CA LYS A 10 20.57 15.22 -31.10
C LYS A 10 19.26 14.41 -31.23
N PRO A 11 19.28 13.07 -31.06
CA PRO A 11 18.08 12.26 -31.22
C PRO A 11 17.06 12.65 -30.15
N ARG A 12 15.92 13.21 -30.58
CA ARG A 12 14.75 13.38 -29.70
C ARG A 12 14.25 11.99 -29.34
N ARG A 13 14.50 11.57 -28.10
CA ARG A 13 13.99 10.32 -27.51
C ARG A 13 12.46 10.40 -27.55
N ARG A 14 11.83 9.83 -28.58
CA ARG A 14 10.37 9.66 -28.66
C ARG A 14 9.99 8.69 -27.54
N ILE A 15 9.44 9.23 -26.48
CA ILE A 15 8.85 8.45 -25.40
C ILE A 15 7.51 7.97 -25.96
N ASN A 16 7.40 6.68 -26.25
CA ASN A 16 6.18 6.12 -26.85
C ASN A 16 5.03 6.22 -25.82
N PRO A 17 3.97 7.02 -26.08
CA PRO A 17 2.90 7.28 -25.11
C PRO A 17 1.98 6.07 -24.90
N PHE A 18 2.05 5.06 -25.78
CA PHE A 18 1.22 3.86 -25.72
C PHE A 18 1.46 3.01 -24.47
N HIS A 19 2.69 2.97 -23.94
CA HIS A 19 2.97 2.28 -22.67
C HIS A 19 2.49 3.09 -21.45
N ALA A 20 2.34 4.41 -21.59
CA ALA A 20 1.92 5.26 -20.48
C ALA A 20 0.42 5.08 -20.14
N GLY A 21 -0.44 4.91 -21.16
CA GLY A 21 -1.90 4.75 -20.96
C GLY A 21 -2.31 3.40 -20.36
N ILE A 22 -1.75 2.30 -20.86
CA ILE A 22 -2.02 0.94 -20.34
C ILE A 22 -1.48 0.81 -18.91
N SER A 23 -0.29 1.37 -18.64
CA SER A 23 0.28 1.41 -17.29
C SER A 23 -0.60 2.21 -16.32
N GLY A 24 -1.19 3.32 -16.77
CA GLY A 24 -2.09 4.13 -15.94
C GLY A 24 -3.37 3.39 -15.54
N ALA A 25 -4.07 2.77 -16.50
CA ALA A 25 -5.31 2.04 -16.23
C ALA A 25 -5.06 0.81 -15.31
N ALA A 26 -3.99 0.06 -15.58
CA ALA A 26 -3.60 -1.07 -14.73
C ALA A 26 -3.24 -0.62 -13.30
N SER A 27 -2.54 0.51 -13.16
CA SER A 27 -2.20 1.07 -11.84
C SER A 27 -3.44 1.51 -11.07
N LEU A 28 -4.42 2.14 -11.73
CA LEU A 28 -5.69 2.53 -11.11
C LEU A 28 -6.47 1.31 -10.60
N LEU A 29 -6.58 0.26 -11.42
CA LEU A 29 -7.23 -0.99 -11.01
C LEU A 29 -6.50 -1.65 -9.85
N PHE A 30 -5.18 -1.64 -9.86
CA PHE A 30 -4.38 -2.17 -8.77
C PHE A 30 -4.60 -1.39 -7.46
N VAL A 31 -4.59 -0.06 -7.51
CA VAL A 31 -4.89 0.80 -6.36
C VAL A 31 -6.31 0.58 -5.86
N ALA A 32 -7.29 0.46 -6.75
CA ALA A 32 -8.68 0.17 -6.38
C ALA A 32 -8.81 -1.20 -5.70
N ALA A 33 -8.12 -2.22 -6.20
CA ALA A 33 -8.09 -3.54 -5.59
C ALA A 33 -7.45 -3.50 -4.20
N LEU A 34 -6.32 -2.81 -4.04
CA LEU A 34 -5.69 -2.59 -2.73
C LEU A 34 -6.64 -1.87 -1.78
N TRP A 35 -7.37 -0.85 -2.26
CA TRP A 35 -8.34 -0.15 -1.45
C TRP A 35 -9.48 -1.06 -0.99
N ILE A 36 -10.05 -1.87 -1.87
CA ILE A 36 -11.13 -2.80 -1.51
C ILE A 36 -10.66 -3.83 -0.47
N LEU A 37 -9.40 -4.29 -0.56
CA LEU A 37 -8.85 -5.29 0.35
C LEU A 37 -8.40 -4.69 1.69
N PHE A 38 -7.81 -3.49 1.69
CA PHE A 38 -7.09 -2.93 2.84
C PHE A 38 -7.66 -1.58 3.30
N ALA A 39 -8.86 -1.20 2.86
CA ALA A 39 -9.47 0.04 3.34
C ALA A 39 -9.64 -0.02 4.87
N PRO A 40 -9.34 1.09 5.56
CA PRO A 40 -9.49 1.13 7.00
C PRO A 40 -10.97 1.34 7.40
N VAL A 41 -11.34 0.88 8.59
CA VAL A 41 -12.74 0.91 9.08
C VAL A 41 -13.33 2.32 9.14
N ASN A 42 -12.52 3.34 9.42
CA ASN A 42 -12.93 4.75 9.41
C ASN A 42 -13.21 5.31 8.01
N LEU A 43 -12.80 4.60 6.95
CA LEU A 43 -13.08 4.94 5.55
C LEU A 43 -14.02 3.93 4.88
N GLY A 44 -14.81 3.18 5.67
CA GLY A 44 -15.78 2.20 5.17
C GLY A 44 -15.19 0.84 4.79
N GLY A 45 -13.91 0.60 5.11
CA GLY A 45 -13.27 -0.69 4.92
C GLY A 45 -13.46 -1.65 6.10
N LYS A 46 -12.61 -2.69 6.15
CA LYS A 46 -12.76 -3.82 7.10
C LYS A 46 -11.65 -3.90 8.13
N PHE A 47 -10.57 -3.14 7.95
CA PHE A 47 -9.36 -3.27 8.77
C PHE A 47 -9.15 -2.07 9.70
N ALA A 48 -8.75 -2.33 10.93
CA ALA A 48 -8.27 -1.33 11.86
C ALA A 48 -6.74 -1.47 11.98
N TYR A 49 -6.05 -0.34 12.04
CA TYR A 49 -4.59 -0.26 12.00
C TYR A 49 -4.08 0.22 13.35
N PHE A 50 -3.22 -0.57 13.99
CA PHE A 50 -2.69 -0.26 15.32
C PHE A 50 -1.18 -0.43 15.35
N PHE A 51 -0.51 0.48 16.05
CA PHE A 51 0.87 0.28 16.46
C PHE A 51 0.91 -0.38 17.84
N VAL A 52 1.75 -1.40 17.99
CA VAL A 52 1.92 -2.07 19.27
C VAL A 52 2.84 -1.26 20.16
N VAL A 53 2.37 -0.96 21.37
CA VAL A 53 3.12 -0.25 22.40
C VAL A 53 3.37 -1.21 23.57
N GLY A 54 4.63 -1.34 23.96
CA GLY A 54 5.05 -2.24 25.05
C GLY A 54 5.50 -3.62 24.57
N ASN A 55 5.72 -4.52 25.52
CA ASN A 55 6.39 -5.82 25.32
C ASN A 55 5.55 -7.04 25.74
N SER A 56 4.29 -6.85 26.14
CA SER A 56 3.41 -7.91 26.64
C SER A 56 3.08 -8.98 25.60
N MET A 57 3.11 -8.64 24.31
CA MET A 57 2.79 -9.55 23.19
C MET A 57 4.03 -10.30 22.64
N GLN A 58 5.20 -10.14 23.27
CA GLN A 58 6.41 -10.85 22.87
C GLN A 58 6.32 -12.35 23.19
N PRO A 59 7.02 -13.22 22.43
CA PRO A 59 7.96 -12.87 21.34
C PRO A 59 7.30 -12.69 19.97
N HIS A 60 6.01 -13.03 19.82
CA HIS A 60 5.36 -13.12 18.51
C HIS A 60 5.06 -11.75 17.89
N ILE A 61 4.73 -10.77 18.72
CA ILE A 61 4.48 -9.39 18.28
C ILE A 61 5.32 -8.46 19.14
N THR A 62 6.06 -7.58 18.48
CA THR A 62 7.04 -6.70 19.10
C THR A 62 6.54 -5.25 19.14
N ALA A 63 7.14 -4.45 20.01
CA ALA A 63 6.88 -3.02 20.04
C ALA A 63 7.16 -2.41 18.66
N ASN A 64 6.33 -1.45 18.26
CA ASN A 64 6.39 -0.75 16.97
C ASN A 64 5.97 -1.58 15.74
N ASP A 65 5.51 -2.82 15.92
CA ASP A 65 4.84 -3.53 14.84
C ASP A 65 3.52 -2.84 14.46
N LEU A 66 3.25 -2.81 13.16
CA LEU A 66 1.95 -2.41 12.62
C LEU A 66 1.08 -3.66 12.47
N VAL A 67 -0.02 -3.70 13.21
CA VAL A 67 -0.99 -4.80 13.18
C VAL A 67 -2.27 -4.34 12.50
N LEU A 68 -2.77 -5.20 11.61
CA LEU A 68 -4.06 -5.04 10.95
C LEU A 68 -5.06 -5.98 11.62
N LEU A 69 -6.10 -5.42 12.21
CA LEU A 69 -7.20 -6.16 12.81
C LEU A 69 -8.43 -6.08 11.93
N ARG A 70 -9.20 -7.15 11.83
CA ARG A 70 -10.53 -7.14 11.21
C ARG A 70 -11.51 -7.83 12.13
N ALA A 71 -12.75 -7.35 12.15
CA ALA A 71 -13.80 -8.09 12.82
C ALA A 71 -14.02 -9.45 12.15
N ALA A 72 -14.14 -10.48 12.96
CA ALA A 72 -14.54 -11.82 12.56
C ALA A 72 -15.91 -12.16 13.17
N ASP A 73 -16.66 -13.02 12.51
CA ASP A 73 -17.97 -13.48 12.99
C ASP A 73 -17.85 -14.42 14.21
N ARG A 74 -16.66 -15.02 14.39
CA ARG A 74 -16.33 -15.91 15.50
C ARG A 74 -14.86 -15.75 15.86
N TYR A 75 -14.57 -15.89 17.15
CA TYR A 75 -13.22 -15.94 17.70
C TYR A 75 -13.08 -17.24 18.48
N ASP A 76 -11.94 -17.89 18.38
CA ASP A 76 -11.62 -19.13 19.07
C ASP A 76 -10.42 -18.94 20.03
N VAL A 77 -10.25 -19.88 20.96
CA VAL A 77 -9.14 -19.83 21.92
C VAL A 77 -7.81 -19.91 21.17
N GLY A 78 -6.95 -18.92 21.41
CA GLY A 78 -5.66 -18.77 20.73
C GLY A 78 -5.63 -17.60 19.74
N ASP A 79 -6.78 -17.02 19.39
CA ASP A 79 -6.83 -15.82 18.54
C ASP A 79 -6.28 -14.59 19.26
N VAL A 80 -5.54 -13.77 18.51
CA VAL A 80 -5.12 -12.44 18.96
C VAL A 80 -6.18 -11.43 18.58
N ILE A 81 -6.84 -10.85 19.57
CA ILE A 81 -7.91 -9.87 19.39
C ILE A 81 -7.53 -8.50 19.94
N GLY A 82 -8.05 -7.46 19.30
CA GLY A 82 -8.07 -6.12 19.89
C GLY A 82 -9.45 -5.86 20.50
N PHE A 83 -9.48 -5.35 21.73
CA PHE A 83 -10.71 -4.86 22.36
C PHE A 83 -10.50 -3.43 22.84
N ARG A 84 -11.61 -2.70 22.99
CA ARG A 84 -11.61 -1.37 23.61
C ARG A 84 -11.91 -1.55 25.09
N ASP A 85 -10.98 -1.13 25.92
CA ASP A 85 -11.22 -0.98 27.35
C ASP A 85 -12.05 0.32 27.55
N PRO A 86 -13.20 0.29 28.25
CA PRO A 86 -14.00 1.49 28.51
C PRO A 86 -13.40 2.40 29.60
N GLU A 87 -12.46 1.91 30.41
CA GLU A 87 -11.87 2.65 31.53
C GLU A 87 -10.53 3.33 31.17
N LEU A 88 -10.04 3.10 29.96
CA LEU A 88 -8.87 3.75 29.35
C LEU A 88 -9.29 4.66 28.19
#